data_AF-A0A9E2NX28-F1
#
_entry.id   AF-A0A9E2NX28-F1
#
_cell.length_a   1.000
_cell.length_b   1.000
_cell.length_c   1.000
_cell.angle_alpha   90.00
_cell.angle_beta   90.00
_cell.angle_gamma   90.00
#
_symmetry.space_group_name_H-M   'P 1'
#
loop_
_entity.id
_entity.type
_entity.pdbx_description
1 polymer ?
#
loop_
_entity_poly.entity_id
_entity_poly.type
_entity_poly.pdbx_seq_one_letter_code
_entity_poly.pdbx_strand_id
1 'polypeptide(L)'
;MIKEFLLIFIINYIGVILTEILHLPIPGTITGMLLLFALLYFKILKLSHIENAGNFLLLNMTIFFLPPSVNLIESLYLLKTGIFKILFLVIFSTLLTMVVTAWTVQYLIERGERK
;
A
#
# COMPACT_ATOMS: atom_id res chain seq x y z
N MET A 1 4.73 -15.08 -16.65
CA MET A 1 5.10 -15.22 -15.23
C MET A 1 6.51 -14.72 -14.88
N ILE A 2 7.63 -15.41 -15.18
CA ILE A 2 8.98 -14.93 -14.74
C ILE A 2 9.32 -13.53 -15.27
N LYS A 3 9.04 -13.25 -16.55
CA LYS A 3 9.24 -11.92 -17.14
C LYS A 3 8.41 -10.83 -16.43
N GLU A 4 7.18 -11.17 -16.05
CA GLU A 4 6.26 -10.26 -15.37
C GLU A 4 6.75 -9.96 -13.95
N PHE A 5 7.20 -10.98 -13.22
CA PHE A 5 7.85 -10.84 -11.92
C PHE A 5 9.07 -9.92 -11.98
N LEU A 6 9.97 -10.20 -12.94
CA LEU A 6 11.19 -9.43 -13.13
C LEU A 6 10.87 -7.96 -13.45
N LEU A 7 9.82 -7.72 -14.22
CA LEU A 7 9.36 -6.37 -14.54
C LEU A 7 8.80 -5.64 -13.30
N ILE A 8 7.99 -6.29 -12.47
CA ILE A 8 7.51 -5.72 -11.20
C ILE A 8 8.69 -5.36 -10.29
N PHE A 9 9.67 -6.27 -10.15
CA PHE A 9 10.85 -6.04 -9.32
C PHE A 9 11.74 -4.91 -9.85
N ILE A 10 11.96 -4.83 -11.17
CA ILE A 10 12.76 -3.73 -11.77
C ILE A 10 12.08 -2.39 -11.50
N ILE A 11 10.77 -2.28 -11.71
CA ILE A 11 10.04 -1.03 -11.46
C ILE A 11 10.11 -0.65 -9.98
N ASN A 12 9.98 -1.62 -9.08
CA ASN A 12 10.13 -1.39 -7.65
C ASN A 12 11.54 -0.90 -7.29
N TYR A 13 12.57 -1.53 -7.84
CA TYR A 13 13.97 -1.15 -7.62
C TYR A 13 14.28 0.25 -8.15
N ILE A 14 13.78 0.60 -9.34
CA ILE A 14 13.86 1.97 -9.87
C ILE A 14 13.17 2.95 -8.92
N GLY A 15 12.02 2.60 -8.35
CA GLY A 15 11.32 3.43 -7.36
C GLY A 15 12.15 3.70 -6.10
N VAL A 16 12.92 2.71 -5.63
CA VAL A 16 13.85 2.87 -4.51
C VAL A 16 14.98 3.83 -4.87
N ILE A 17 15.65 3.60 -6.00
CA ILE A 17 16.73 4.48 -6.48
C ILE A 17 16.21 5.92 -6.64
N LEU A 18 15.03 6.08 -7.23
CA LEU A 18 14.43 7.40 -7.44
C LEU A 18 14.16 8.13 -6.12
N THR A 19 13.72 7.39 -5.10
CA THR A 19 13.46 7.93 -3.77
C THR A 19 14.75 8.40 -3.09
N GLU A 20 15.83 7.63 -3.23
CA GLU A 20 17.15 7.99 -2.71
C GLU A 20 17.73 9.21 -3.43
N ILE A 21 17.65 9.27 -4.77
CA ILE A 21 18.16 10.40 -5.55
C ILE A 21 17.36 11.68 -5.27
N LEU A 22 16.03 11.58 -5.26
CA LEU A 22 15.14 12.73 -5.06
C LEU A 22 14.90 13.08 -3.58
N HIS A 23 15.47 12.31 -2.64
CA HIS A 23 15.33 12.50 -1.20
C HIS A 23 13.86 12.62 -0.75
N LEU A 24 12.99 11.76 -1.30
CA LEU A 24 11.56 11.84 -1.02
C LEU A 24 11.25 11.35 0.42
N PRO A 25 10.31 11.99 1.13
CA PRO A 25 9.93 11.61 2.50
C PRO A 25 9.01 10.37 2.58
N ILE A 26 9.04 9.52 1.55
CA ILE A 26 8.22 8.31 1.45
C ILE A 26 9.11 7.08 1.21
N PRO A 27 8.73 5.89 1.68
CA PRO A 27 9.47 4.66 1.38
C PRO A 27 9.57 4.40 -0.13
N GLY A 28 10.73 3.90 -0.58
CA GLY A 28 10.97 3.65 -2.00
C GLY A 28 10.01 2.66 -2.65
N THR A 29 9.47 1.72 -1.88
CA THR A 29 8.44 0.78 -2.35
C THR A 29 7.14 1.49 -2.74
N ILE A 30 6.74 2.55 -2.02
CA ILE A 30 5.57 3.36 -2.37
C ILE A 30 5.83 4.14 -3.67
N THR A 31 7.01 4.73 -3.82
CA THR A 31 7.42 5.39 -5.07
C THR A 31 7.40 4.41 -6.25
N GLY A 32 7.85 3.17 -6.06
CA GLY A 32 7.77 2.12 -7.08
C GLY A 32 6.33 1.77 -7.46
N MET A 33 5.40 1.74 -6.51
CA MET A 33 3.97 1.55 -6.80
C MET A 33 3.38 2.71 -7.59
N LEU A 34 3.71 3.95 -7.23
CA LEU A 34 3.29 5.15 -7.97
C LEU A 34 3.86 5.16 -9.40
N LEU A 35 5.11 4.73 -9.56
CA LEU A 35 5.76 4.60 -10.86
C LEU A 35 5.06 3.54 -11.73
N LEU A 36 4.77 2.37 -11.17
CA LEU A 36 4.01 1.32 -11.85
C LEU A 36 2.62 1.82 -12.26
N PHE A 37 1.93 2.52 -11.35
CA PHE A 37 0.65 3.13 -11.64
C PHE A 37 0.74 4.14 -12.79
N ALA A 38 1.75 5.03 -12.78
CA ALA A 38 1.97 5.98 -13.86
C ALA A 38 2.23 5.28 -15.21
N LEU A 39 3.06 4.24 -15.23
CA LEU A 39 3.35 3.44 -16.43
C LEU A 39 2.08 2.80 -17.01
N LEU A 40 1.19 2.29 -16.15
CA LEU A 40 -0.11 1.74 -16.55
C LEU A 40 -1.08 2.84 -17.02
N TYR A 41 -1.15 3.95 -16.30
CA TYR A 41 -2.02 5.09 -16.59
C TYR A 41 -1.70 5.72 -17.95
N PHE A 42 -0.41 5.95 -18.22
CA PHE A 42 0.07 6.44 -19.51
C PHE A 42 0.08 5.37 -20.61
N LYS A 43 -0.36 4.14 -20.32
CA LYS A 43 -0.38 2.99 -21.24
C LYS A 43 0.98 2.64 -21.85
N ILE A 44 2.07 3.09 -21.24
CA ILE A 44 3.44 2.67 -21.58
C ILE A 44 3.57 1.17 -21.30
N LEU A 45 2.91 0.71 -20.25
CA LEU A 45 2.81 -0.69 -19.88
C LEU A 45 1.35 -1.16 -19.96
N LYS A 46 1.10 -2.28 -20.64
CA LYS A 46 -0.24 -2.90 -20.63
C LYS A 46 -0.38 -3.83 -19.43
N LEU A 47 -1.53 -3.80 -18.76
CA LEU A 47 -1.84 -4.62 -17.58
C LEU A 47 -1.51 -6.11 -17.78
N SER A 48 -1.77 -6.66 -18.97
CA SER A 48 -1.47 -8.04 -19.35
C SER A 48 -0.01 -8.46 -19.17
N HIS A 49 0.93 -7.52 -19.06
CA HIS A 49 2.37 -7.80 -18.84
C HIS A 49 2.75 -8.00 -17.37
N ILE A 50 1.82 -7.76 -16.45
CA ILE A 50 2.06 -7.91 -15.00
C ILE A 50 0.94 -8.68 -14.30
N GLU A 51 -0.19 -8.88 -14.95
CA GLU A 51 -1.41 -9.39 -14.36
C GLU A 51 -1.25 -10.80 -13.75
N ASN A 52 -0.59 -11.73 -14.44
CA ASN A 52 -0.47 -13.09 -13.91
C ASN A 52 0.44 -13.14 -12.69
N ALA A 53 1.60 -12.47 -12.76
CA ALA A 53 2.51 -12.38 -11.60
C ALA A 53 1.90 -11.60 -10.44
N GLY A 54 1.22 -10.49 -10.72
CA GLY A 54 0.52 -9.68 -9.71
C GLY A 54 -0.58 -10.48 -9.01
N ASN A 55 -1.44 -11.16 -9.77
CA ASN A 55 -2.48 -12.01 -9.21
C ASN A 55 -1.90 -13.18 -8.40
N PHE A 56 -0.81 -13.79 -8.86
CA PHE A 56 -0.12 -14.82 -8.09
C PHE A 56 0.44 -14.28 -6.76
N LEU A 57 1.07 -13.10 -6.77
CA LEU A 57 1.58 -12.45 -5.56
C LEU A 57 0.46 -12.11 -4.58
N LEU A 58 -0.66 -11.59 -5.08
CA LEU A 58 -1.85 -11.27 -4.29
C LEU A 58 -2.51 -12.52 -3.70
N LEU A 59 -2.58 -13.61 -4.47
CA LEU A 59 -3.12 -14.89 -4.00
C LEU A 59 -2.27 -15.47 -2.86
N ASN A 60 -0.95 -15.30 -2.93
CA ASN A 60 0.00 -15.79 -1.92
C ASN A 60 0.41 -14.72 -0.91
N MET A 61 -0.34 -13.62 -0.79
CA MET A 61 0.02 -12.45 0.01
C MET A 61 0.28 -12.80 1.49
N THR A 62 -0.46 -13.74 2.06
CA THR A 62 -0.29 -14.20 3.44
C THR A 62 1.11 -14.72 3.74
N ILE A 63 1.74 -15.43 2.79
CA ILE A 63 3.10 -15.98 2.98
C ILE A 63 4.12 -14.84 3.07
N PHE A 64 3.92 -13.73 2.34
CA PHE A 64 4.80 -12.55 2.40
C PHE A 64 4.61 -11.73 3.68
N PHE A 65 3.47 -11.85 4.37
CA PHE A 65 3.25 -11.26 5.69
C PHE A 65 3.79 -12.10 6.85
N LEU A 66 4.11 -13.38 6.61
CA LEU A 66 4.63 -14.27 7.64
C LEU A 66 5.96 -13.75 8.23
N PRO A 67 6.97 -13.32 7.46
CA PRO A 67 8.25 -12.85 8.03
C PRO A 67 8.09 -11.61 8.94
N PRO A 68 7.35 -10.54 8.55
CA PRO A 68 7.04 -9.45 9.47
C PRO A 68 6.26 -9.93 10.70
N SER A 69 5.32 -10.86 10.53
CA SER A 69 4.49 -11.37 11.64
C SER A 69 5.30 -12.15 12.67
N VAL A 70 6.27 -12.97 12.25
CA VAL A 70 7.15 -13.68 13.20
C VAL A 70 8.08 -12.73 13.94
N ASN A 71 8.51 -11.64 13.29
CA ASN A 71 9.30 -10.60 13.95
C ASN A 71 8.51 -9.89 15.08
N LEU A 72 7.20 -9.74 14.93
CA LEU A 72 6.32 -9.25 16.00
C LEU A 72 6.30 -10.21 17.20
N ILE A 73 6.47 -11.52 16.99
CA ILE A 73 6.49 -12.51 18.07
C ILE A 73 7.77 -12.35 18.94
N GLU A 74 8.90 -11.99 18.32
CA GLU A 74 10.14 -11.71 19.07
C GLU A 74 10.01 -10.48 19.98
N SER A 75 9.13 -9.54 19.63
CA SER A 75 8.85 -8.32 20.37
C SER A 75 7.56 -8.38 21.22
N LEU A 76 7.07 -9.58 21.55
CA LEU A 76 5.82 -9.80 22.30
C LEU A 76 5.74 -9.05 23.63
N TYR A 77 6.86 -8.81 24.30
CA TYR A 77 6.89 -8.09 25.58
C TYR A 77 6.41 -6.63 25.44
N LEU A 78 6.87 -5.94 24.39
CA LEU A 78 6.44 -4.57 24.08
C LEU A 78 4.96 -4.53 23.68
N LEU A 79 4.52 -5.52 22.91
CA LEU A 79 3.12 -5.68 22.50
C LEU A 79 2.20 -5.92 23.70
N LYS A 80 2.53 -6.85 24.62
CA LYS A 80 1.69 -7.16 25.79
C LYS A 80 1.40 -5.93 26.66
N THR A 81 2.39 -5.06 26.82
CA THR A 81 2.27 -3.85 27.65
C THR A 81 1.42 -2.77 26.98
N GLY A 82 1.38 -2.75 25.64
CA GLY A 82 0.68 -1.74 24.85
C GLY A 82 -0.61 -2.20 24.16
N ILE A 83 -0.97 -3.48 24.22
CA ILE A 83 -1.98 -4.08 23.34
C ILE A 83 -3.34 -3.38 23.42
N PHE A 84 -3.78 -3.02 24.64
CA PHE A 84 -5.04 -2.29 24.84
C PHE A 84 -5.00 -0.90 24.21
N LYS A 85 -3.86 -0.19 24.32
CA LYS A 85 -3.69 1.13 23.71
C LYS A 85 -3.68 1.03 22.18
N ILE A 86 -2.99 0.04 21.63
CA ILE A 86 -2.93 -0.22 20.19
C ILE A 86 -4.33 -0.54 19.65
N LEU A 87 -5.05 -1.47 20.30
CA LEU A 87 -6.38 -1.88 19.87
C LEU A 87 -7.37 -0.71 19.90
N PHE A 88 -7.37 0.05 21.00
CA PHE A 88 -8.18 1.26 21.10
C PHE A 88 -7.85 2.27 20.00
N LEU A 89 -6.55 2.55 19.78
CA LEU A 89 -6.10 3.50 18.76
C LEU A 89 -6.53 3.05 17.37
N VAL A 90 -6.38 1.77 17.02
CA VAL A 90 -6.76 1.22 15.71
C VAL A 90 -8.27 1.31 15.49
N ILE A 91 -9.08 0.87 16.44
CA ILE A 91 -10.55 0.92 16.31
C ILE A 91 -11.01 2.37 16.22
N PHE A 92 -10.51 3.22 17.11
CA PHE A 92 -10.88 4.63 17.15
C PHE A 92 -10.47 5.37 15.88
N SER A 93 -9.22 5.22 15.41
CA SER A 93 -8.74 5.89 14.19
C SER A 93 -9.47 5.39 12.95
N THR A 94 -9.82 4.10 12.89
CA THR A 94 -10.59 3.53 11.77
C THR A 94 -11.99 4.11 11.72
N LEU A 95 -12.71 4.12 12.85
CA LEU A 95 -14.04 4.71 12.93
C LEU A 95 -14.02 6.21 12.62
N LEU A 96 -13.06 6.94 13.19
CA LEU A 96 -12.88 8.37 12.94
C LEU A 96 -12.63 8.64 11.45
N THR A 97 -11.73 7.88 10.82
CA THR A 97 -11.41 8.02 9.38
C THR A 97 -12.65 7.73 8.52
N MET A 98 -13.42 6.69 8.85
CA MET A 98 -14.66 6.37 8.13
C MET A 98 -15.70 7.49 8.25
N VAL A 99 -15.93 8.04 9.46
CA VAL A 99 -16.89 9.13 9.68
C VAL A 99 -16.48 10.39 8.92
N VAL A 100 -15.21 10.80 9.04
CA VAL A 100 -14.69 12.00 8.34
C VAL A 100 -14.78 11.83 6.82
N THR A 101 -14.45 10.64 6.31
CA THR A 101 -14.56 10.35 4.87
C THR A 101 -16.02 10.40 4.41
N ALA A 102 -16.95 9.79 5.16
CA ALA A 102 -18.37 9.81 4.85
C ALA A 102 -18.93 11.23 4.82
N TRP A 103 -18.64 12.05 5.83
CA TRP A 103 -19.06 13.45 5.87
C TRP A 103 -18.46 14.27 4.72
N THR A 104 -17.17 14.08 4.42
CA THR A 104 -16.51 14.81 3.33
C THR A 104 -17.16 14.48 1.98
N VAL A 105 -17.46 13.22 1.73
CA VAL A 105 -18.12 12.77 0.49
C VAL A 105 -19.57 13.28 0.43
N GLN A 106 -20.34 13.15 1.51
CA GLN A 106 -21.71 13.67 1.58
C GLN A 106 -21.76 15.16 1.32
N TYR A 107 -20.88 15.94 1.96
CA TYR A 107 -20.78 17.38 1.75
C TYR A 107 -20.47 17.75 0.29
N LEU A 108 -19.56 17.01 -0.36
CA LEU A 108 -19.20 17.27 -1.75
C LEU A 108 -20.35 16.94 -2.72
N ILE A 109 -21.08 15.84 -2.47
CA ILE A 109 -22.25 15.45 -3.25
C ILE A 109 -23.37 16.50 -3.10
N GLU A 110 -23.71 16.89 -1.87
CA GLU A 110 -24.75 17.90 -1.61
C GLU A 110 -24.41 19.26 -2.24
N ARG A 111 -23.12 19.64 -2.29
CA ARG A 111 -22.67 20.86 -3.00
C ARG A 111 -22.67 20.71 -4.52
N GLY A 112 -22.41 19.51 -5.03
CA GLY A 112 -22.46 19.19 -6.46
C GLY A 112 -23.90 19.22 -7.00
N GLU A 113 -24.86 18.70 -6.23
CA GLU A 113 -26.28 18.65 -6.60
C GLU A 113 -27.00 20.01 -6.48
N ARG A 114 -26.42 20.98 -5.78
CA ARG A 114 -26.94 22.37 -5.72
C ARG A 114 -26.44 23.26 -6.86
N LYS A 115 -25.64 22.75 -7.79
CA LYS A 115 -25.25 23.43 -9.04
C LYS A 115 -26.02 22.85 -10.22
#